data_AF-Q75ZP4-F1
#
_entry.id   AF-Q75ZP4-F1
#
_cell.length_a   1.000
_cell.length_b   1.000
_cell.length_c   1.000
_cell.angle_alpha   90.00
_cell.angle_beta   90.00
_cell.angle_gamma   90.00
#
_symmetry.space_group_name_H-M   'P 1'
#
loop_
_entity.id
_entity.type
_entity.pdbx_description
1 polymer ?
#
loop_
_entity_poly.entity_id
_entity_poly.type
_entity_poly.pdbx_seq_one_letter_code
_entity_poly.pdbx_strand_id
1 'polypeptide(L)'
;MADYHCSIEDIRDIQHDWQFTWGDASLDARIVFGQAVFKKLIELDSSVVEPLKGVHVEDPNSLTFKNHVLRVLNGLDNLINLFDEQGVLVSQLNHLSQQHKERAGVNAAHFKAFARAFIDVLEVSGNCPNLDAWKGCLAALGHRISLQLKK
;
A
#
# COMPACT_ATOMS: atom_id res chain seq x y z
N MET A 1 -13.16 14.76 -11.87
CA MET A 1 -11.87 14.24 -11.39
C MET A 1 -12.03 14.11 -9.90
N ALA A 2 -11.97 12.90 -9.33
CA ALA A 2 -12.11 12.74 -7.89
C ALA A 2 -10.98 13.52 -7.22
N ASP A 3 -11.34 14.51 -6.41
CA ASP A 3 -10.39 15.22 -5.58
C ASP A 3 -9.86 14.19 -4.58
N TYR A 4 -8.58 13.81 -4.71
CA TYR A 4 -7.94 12.87 -3.79
C TYR A 4 -7.67 13.59 -2.48
N HIS A 5 -8.72 13.87 -1.73
CA HIS A 5 -8.64 14.55 -0.45
C HIS A 5 -8.50 13.51 0.65
N CYS A 6 -7.49 13.68 1.49
CA CYS A 6 -7.27 12.94 2.72
C CYS A 6 -7.31 14.01 3.81
N SER A 7 -8.47 14.17 4.44
CA SER A 7 -8.70 15.18 5.48
C SER A 7 -7.99 14.79 6.79
N ILE A 8 -7.95 15.71 7.75
CA ILE A 8 -7.40 15.42 9.09
C ILE A 8 -8.26 14.36 9.79
N GLU A 9 -9.57 14.40 9.56
CA GLU A 9 -10.52 13.40 10.04
C GLU A 9 -10.23 12.04 9.41
N ASP A 10 -10.06 11.96 8.08
CA ASP A 10 -9.70 10.72 7.39
C ASP A 10 -8.38 10.14 7.90
N ILE A 11 -7.38 10.99 8.15
CA ILE A 11 -6.08 10.60 8.70
C ILE A 11 -6.24 9.92 10.05
N ARG A 12 -7.05 10.50 10.95
CA ARG A 12 -7.29 9.94 12.29
C ARG A 12 -8.00 8.59 12.19
N ASP A 13 -8.98 8.47 11.30
CA ASP A 13 -9.71 7.23 11.08
C ASP A 13 -8.78 6.12 10.58
N ILE A 14 -7.94 6.39 9.58
CA ILE A 14 -7.02 5.36 9.06
C ILE A 14 -5.91 5.02 10.07
N GLN A 15 -5.40 5.97 10.85
CA GLN A 15 -4.42 5.70 11.90
C GLN A 15 -5.01 4.78 12.96
N HIS A 16 -6.26 5.04 13.37
CA HIS A 16 -7.01 4.20 14.30
C HIS A 16 -7.25 2.80 13.71
N ASP A 17 -7.82 2.70 12.51
CA ASP A 17 -8.11 1.42 11.85
C ASP A 17 -6.84 0.58 11.61
N TRP A 18 -5.73 1.25 11.27
CA TRP A 18 -4.45 0.59 11.01
C TRP A 18 -3.84 0.02 12.28
N GLN A 19 -4.02 0.65 13.44
CA GLN A 19 -3.56 0.09 14.71
C GLN A 19 -4.15 -1.30 14.97
N PHE A 20 -5.46 -1.50 14.72
CA PHE A 20 -6.11 -2.81 14.90
C PHE A 20 -5.72 -3.83 13.83
N THR A 21 -5.50 -3.37 12.59
CA THR A 21 -5.20 -4.27 11.47
C THR A 21 -3.73 -4.70 11.45
N TRP A 22 -2.83 -3.81 11.85
CA TRP A 22 -1.39 -3.97 11.73
C TRP A 22 -0.66 -3.87 13.06
N GLY A 23 -0.91 -2.81 13.84
CA GLY A 23 -0.21 -2.56 15.11
C GLY A 23 -0.30 -3.73 16.08
N ASP A 24 -1.51 -4.22 16.32
CA ASP A 24 -1.81 -5.30 17.26
C ASP A 24 -1.67 -6.70 16.64
N ALA A 25 -1.47 -6.78 15.33
CA ALA A 25 -1.41 -8.03 14.60
C ALA A 25 -0.07 -8.78 14.83
N SER A 26 -0.16 -10.10 14.97
CA SER A 26 1.01 -10.97 14.98
C SER A 26 1.76 -10.91 13.64
N LEU A 27 3.04 -11.31 13.64
CA LEU A 27 3.83 -11.36 12.41
C LEU A 27 3.16 -12.21 11.32
N ASP A 28 2.63 -13.37 11.69
CA ASP A 28 1.94 -14.27 10.76
C ASP A 28 0.68 -13.62 10.19
N ALA A 29 -0.12 -12.93 11.02
CA ALA A 29 -1.30 -12.22 10.56
C ALA A 29 -0.96 -11.09 9.57
N ARG A 30 0.13 -10.35 9.83
CA ARG A 30 0.66 -9.31 8.93
C ARG A 30 1.07 -9.88 7.57
N ILE A 31 1.74 -11.03 7.57
CA ILE A 31 2.14 -11.74 6.34
C ILE A 31 0.89 -12.20 5.57
N VAL A 32 -0.07 -12.83 6.25
CA VAL A 32 -1.31 -13.33 5.63
C VAL A 32 -2.10 -12.18 4.99
N PHE A 33 -2.29 -11.08 5.72
CA PHE A 33 -2.96 -9.89 5.20
C PHE A 33 -2.27 -9.36 3.95
N GLY A 34 -0.95 -9.15 4.00
CA GLY A 34 -0.22 -8.63 2.86
C GLY A 34 -0.17 -9.57 1.66
N GLN A 35 -0.05 -10.88 1.87
CA GLN A 35 -0.17 -11.87 0.80
C GLN A 35 -1.55 -11.82 0.14
N ALA A 36 -2.63 -11.64 0.92
CA ALA A 36 -3.97 -11.47 0.38
C ALA A 36 -4.08 -10.21 -0.49
N VAL A 37 -3.48 -9.09 -0.07
CA VAL A 37 -3.42 -7.85 -0.88
C VAL A 37 -2.70 -8.10 -2.20
N PHE A 38 -1.53 -8.74 -2.19
CA PHE A 38 -0.79 -9.01 -3.43
C PHE A 38 -1.48 -10.04 -4.34
N LYS A 39 -2.11 -11.06 -3.77
CA LYS A 39 -2.95 -11.99 -4.53
C LYS A 39 -4.06 -11.22 -5.25
N LYS A 40 -4.79 -10.37 -4.53
CA LYS A 40 -5.85 -9.54 -5.10
C LYS A 40 -5.33 -8.56 -6.15
N LEU A 41 -4.14 -7.99 -5.94
CA LEU A 41 -3.47 -7.14 -6.92
C LEU A 41 -3.22 -7.88 -8.24
N ILE A 42 -2.70 -9.11 -8.19
CA ILE A 42 -2.44 -9.92 -9.40
C ILE A 42 -3.75 -10.28 -10.13
N GLU A 43 -4.82 -10.53 -9.37
CA GLU A 43 -6.16 -10.76 -9.94
C GLU A 43 -6.71 -9.52 -10.65
N LEU A 44 -6.44 -8.31 -10.12
CA LEU A 44 -6.89 -7.05 -10.71
C LEU A 44 -6.01 -6.59 -11.88
N ASP A 45 -4.70 -6.86 -11.82
CA ASP A 45 -3.73 -6.48 -12.84
C ASP A 45 -2.56 -7.47 -12.87
N SER A 46 -2.61 -8.45 -13.77
CA SER A 46 -1.55 -9.45 -13.90
C SER A 46 -0.21 -8.87 -14.43
N SER A 47 -0.19 -7.64 -14.95
CA SER A 47 1.04 -7.02 -15.45
C SER A 47 2.04 -6.68 -14.33
N VAL A 48 1.59 -6.67 -13.07
CA VAL A 48 2.44 -6.50 -11.87
C VAL A 48 3.36 -7.69 -11.61
N VAL A 49 3.10 -8.86 -12.21
CA VAL A 49 3.90 -10.07 -11.97
C VAL A 49 5.34 -9.88 -12.45
N GLU A 50 5.53 -9.35 -13.66
CA GLU A 50 6.85 -9.15 -14.25
C GLU A 50 7.79 -8.29 -13.38
N PRO A 51 7.42 -7.06 -12.95
CA PRO A 51 8.29 -6.25 -12.08
C PRO A 51 8.52 -6.87 -10.69
N LEU A 52 7.69 -7.82 -10.26
CA LEU A 52 7.78 -8.49 -8.97
C LEU A 52 8.43 -9.90 -9.04
N LYS A 53 8.86 -10.36 -10.23
CA LYS A 53 9.55 -11.66 -10.38
C LYS A 53 10.79 -11.79 -9.49
N GLY A 54 11.55 -10.70 -9.34
CA GLY A 54 12.75 -10.67 -8.51
C GLY A 54 12.51 -10.91 -7.02
N VAL A 55 11.25 -10.85 -6.56
CA VAL A 55 10.85 -11.18 -5.18
C VAL A 55 10.05 -12.47 -5.09
N HIS A 56 10.00 -13.25 -6.17
CA HIS A 56 9.29 -14.54 -6.26
C HIS A 56 7.79 -14.44 -5.96
N VAL A 57 7.13 -13.40 -6.51
CA VAL A 57 5.68 -13.17 -6.33
C VAL A 57 4.80 -14.37 -6.72
N GLU A 58 5.29 -15.22 -7.62
CA GLU A 58 4.61 -16.43 -8.10
C GLU A 58 4.62 -17.57 -7.07
N ASP A 59 5.54 -17.52 -6.09
CA ASP A 59 5.54 -18.40 -4.92
C ASP A 59 5.21 -17.59 -3.66
N PRO A 60 3.91 -17.50 -3.29
CA PRO A 60 3.49 -16.71 -2.15
C PRO A 60 4.11 -17.22 -0.84
N ASN A 61 4.52 -18.48 -0.77
CA ASN A 61 5.08 -19.06 0.45
C ASN A 61 6.59 -18.86 0.60
N SER A 62 7.27 -18.39 -0.45
CA SER A 62 8.70 -18.13 -0.43
C SER A 62 9.09 -17.10 0.65
N LEU A 63 10.23 -17.34 1.30
CA LEU A 63 10.75 -16.40 2.30
C LEU A 63 11.05 -15.02 1.68
N THR A 64 11.54 -15.00 0.43
CA THR A 64 11.80 -13.76 -0.32
C THR A 64 10.54 -12.94 -0.47
N PHE A 65 9.42 -13.56 -0.88
CA PHE A 65 8.18 -12.84 -1.08
C PHE A 65 7.57 -12.37 0.24
N LYS A 66 7.56 -13.22 1.28
CA LYS A 66 7.09 -12.83 2.63
C LYS A 66 7.85 -11.62 3.17
N ASN A 67 9.18 -11.59 3.01
CA ASN A 67 10.00 -10.45 3.40
C ASN A 67 9.68 -9.19 2.58
N HIS A 68 9.39 -9.35 1.29
CA HIS A 68 8.95 -8.23 0.45
C HIS A 68 7.60 -7.68 0.92
N VAL A 69 6.62 -8.54 1.19
CA VAL A 69 5.31 -8.16 1.74
C VAL A 69 5.47 -7.33 3.01
N LEU A 70 6.28 -7.80 3.96
CA LEU A 70 6.55 -7.07 5.20
C LEU A 70 7.21 -5.71 4.94
N ARG A 71 8.18 -5.63 4.02
CA ARG A 71 8.80 -4.34 3.66
C ARG A 71 7.79 -3.34 3.10
N VAL A 72 6.84 -3.79 2.28
CA VAL A 72 5.80 -2.93 1.71
C VAL A 72 4.86 -2.43 2.80
N LEU A 73 4.37 -3.33 3.66
CA LEU A 73 3.48 -2.96 4.75
C LEU A 73 4.16 -2.10 5.82
N ASN A 74 5.43 -2.37 6.16
CA ASN A 74 6.24 -1.49 7.02
C ASN A 74 6.42 -0.10 6.38
N GLY A 75 6.58 -0.04 5.06
CA GLY A 75 6.67 1.21 4.32
C GLY A 75 5.37 2.02 4.42
N LEU A 76 4.22 1.37 4.26
CA LEU A 76 2.90 2.00 4.43
C LEU A 76 2.66 2.44 5.87
N ASP A 77 2.99 1.59 6.84
CA ASP A 77 2.91 1.90 8.27
C ASP A 77 3.71 3.16 8.63
N ASN A 78 4.94 3.27 8.12
CA ASN A 78 5.74 4.48 8.29
C ASN A 78 5.05 5.72 7.68
N LEU A 79 4.49 5.62 6.47
CA LEU A 79 3.75 6.74 5.87
C LEU A 79 2.54 7.16 6.71
N ILE A 80 1.79 6.19 7.25
CA ILE A 80 0.63 6.44 8.11
C ILE A 80 1.04 7.15 9.41
N ASN A 81 2.14 6.72 10.02
CA ASN A 81 2.68 7.34 11.23
C ASN A 81 3.27 8.74 11.00
N LEU A 82 3.54 9.12 9.74
CA LEU A 82 4.08 10.44 9.37
C LEU A 82 3.00 11.46 8.97
N PHE A 83 1.71 11.12 9.00
CA PHE A 83 0.65 12.07 8.61
C PHE A 83 0.64 13.37 9.43
N ASP A 84 1.03 13.32 10.70
CA ASP A 84 1.12 14.52 11.54
C ASP A 84 2.40 15.35 11.28
N GLU A 85 3.38 14.77 10.58
CA GLU A 85 4.71 15.33 10.29
C GLU A 85 4.86 15.61 8.78
N GLN A 86 4.00 16.49 8.24
CA GLN A 86 3.84 16.70 6.79
C GLN A 86 5.16 16.96 6.03
N GLY A 87 6.11 17.70 6.63
CA GLY A 87 7.42 17.94 6.01
C GLY A 87 8.25 16.65 5.83
N VAL A 88 8.21 15.77 6.83
CA VAL A 88 8.88 14.47 6.80
C VAL A 88 8.17 13.51 5.86
N LEU A 89 6.83 13.50 5.87
CA LEU A 89 6.01 12.70 4.96
C LEU A 89 6.34 13.00 3.49
N VAL A 90 6.42 14.28 3.11
CA VAL A 90 6.76 14.67 1.73
C VAL A 90 8.15 14.19 1.33
N SER A 91 9.14 14.31 2.23
CA SER A 91 10.49 13.79 2.00
C SER A 91 10.48 12.27 1.77
N GLN A 92 9.76 11.53 2.63
CA GLN A 92 9.64 10.08 2.54
C GLN A 92 8.93 9.63 1.25
N LEU A 93 7.85 10.31 0.86
CA LEU A 93 7.13 10.04 -0.39
C LEU A 93 8.01 10.28 -1.62
N ASN A 94 8.81 11.34 -1.62
CA ASN A 94 9.78 11.61 -2.69
C ASN A 94 10.84 10.51 -2.78
N HIS A 95 11.35 10.05 -1.63
CA HIS A 95 12.29 8.93 -1.59
C HIS A 95 11.69 7.64 -2.16
N LEU A 96 10.47 7.27 -1.73
CA LEU A 96 9.74 6.12 -2.27
C LEU A 96 9.46 6.27 -3.77
N SER A 97 9.14 7.48 -4.25
CA SER A 97 8.96 7.74 -5.68
C SER A 97 10.22 7.42 -6.48
N GLN A 98 11.41 7.83 -6.02
CA GLN A 98 12.67 7.47 -6.68
C GLN A 98 12.92 5.96 -6.67
N GLN A 99 12.69 5.29 -5.54
CA GLN A 99 12.85 3.84 -5.44
C GLN A 99 11.98 3.07 -6.44
N HIS A 100 10.75 3.52 -6.68
CA HIS A 100 9.84 2.88 -7.64
C HIS A 100 10.13 3.28 -9.09
N LYS A 101 10.66 4.49 -9.33
CA LYS A 101 11.07 4.96 -10.66
C LYS A 101 12.20 4.15 -11.26
N GLU A 102 13.11 3.65 -10.42
CA GLU A 102 14.22 2.78 -10.82
C GLU A 102 13.77 1.35 -11.21
N ARG A 103 12.50 0.98 -10.96
CA ARG A 103 11.96 -0.35 -11.24
C ARG A 103 11.30 -0.37 -12.62
N ALA A 104 11.98 -0.96 -13.59
CA ALA A 104 11.43 -1.16 -14.93
C ALA A 104 10.09 -1.92 -14.87
N GLY A 105 9.10 -1.46 -15.63
CA GLY A 105 7.77 -2.07 -15.68
C GLY A 105 6.77 -1.50 -14.66
N VAL A 106 7.22 -0.83 -13.60
CA VAL A 106 6.32 -0.20 -12.62
C VAL A 106 5.75 1.10 -13.18
N ASN A 107 4.42 1.24 -13.16
CA ASN A 107 3.71 2.42 -13.68
C ASN A 107 2.61 2.89 -12.71
N ALA A 108 1.99 4.05 -13.01
CA ALA A 108 0.97 4.64 -12.15
C ALA A 108 -0.33 3.81 -12.04
N ALA A 109 -0.65 2.97 -13.02
CA ALA A 109 -1.83 2.09 -12.96
C ALA A 109 -1.66 1.00 -11.88
N HIS A 110 -0.44 0.49 -11.69
CA HIS A 110 -0.13 -0.49 -10.64
C HIS A 110 -0.45 0.03 -9.22
N PHE A 111 -0.21 1.32 -8.96
CA PHE A 111 -0.54 1.94 -7.66
C PHE A 111 -2.05 2.04 -7.45
N LYS A 112 -2.82 2.31 -8.51
CA LYS A 112 -4.29 2.32 -8.44
C LYS A 112 -4.84 0.90 -8.20
N ALA A 113 -4.26 -0.10 -8.87
CA ALA A 113 -4.61 -1.50 -8.66
C ALA A 113 -4.26 -1.96 -7.24
N PHE A 114 -3.08 -1.58 -6.72
CA PHE A 114 -2.69 -1.88 -5.34
C PHE A 114 -3.64 -1.23 -4.33
N ALA A 115 -3.97 0.06 -4.50
CA ALA A 115 -4.93 0.74 -3.63
C ALA A 115 -6.29 0.03 -3.64
N ARG A 116 -6.78 -0.38 -4.81
CA ARG A 116 -8.04 -1.13 -4.91
C ARG A 116 -7.96 -2.50 -4.22
N ALA A 117 -6.87 -3.25 -4.46
CA ALA A 117 -6.65 -4.55 -3.83
C ALA A 117 -6.60 -4.45 -2.30
N PHE A 118 -5.94 -3.42 -1.78
CA PHE A 118 -5.82 -3.15 -0.35
C PHE A 118 -7.20 -2.90 0.27
N ILE A 119 -8.01 -2.04 -0.35
CA ILE A 119 -9.38 -1.75 0.12
C ILE A 119 -10.25 -3.01 0.12
N ASP A 120 -10.21 -3.80 -0.96
CA ASP A 120 -11.01 -5.04 -1.05
C ASP A 120 -10.64 -6.05 0.06
N VAL A 121 -9.36 -6.12 0.44
CA VAL A 121 -8.89 -7.00 1.53
C VAL A 121 -9.20 -6.42 2.90
N LEU A 122 -9.08 -5.10 3.06
CA LEU A 122 -9.39 -4.41 4.31
C LEU A 122 -10.89 -4.50 4.66
N GLU A 123 -11.77 -4.42 3.66
CA GLU A 123 -13.23 -4.56 3.84
C GLU A 123 -13.61 -5.90 4.48
N VAL A 124 -12.91 -6.98 4.12
CA VAL A 124 -13.18 -8.33 4.63
C VAL A 124 -12.37 -8.70 5.88
N SER A 125 -11.55 -7.80 6.42
CA SER A 125 -10.69 -8.08 7.59
C SER A 125 -11.44 -8.11 8.92
N GLY A 126 -12.71 -7.67 8.95
CA GLY A 126 -13.63 -7.82 10.08
C GLY A 126 -13.66 -6.66 11.08
N ASN A 127 -12.84 -5.63 10.91
CA ASN A 127 -12.69 -4.53 11.87
C ASN A 127 -13.54 -3.28 11.56
N CYS A 128 -14.48 -3.35 10.59
CA CYS A 128 -15.35 -2.25 10.17
C CYS A 128 -14.62 -0.92 9.89
N PRO A 129 -13.58 -0.92 9.02
CA PRO A 129 -12.79 0.27 8.72
C PRO A 129 -13.61 1.36 8.02
N ASN A 130 -13.19 2.63 8.15
CA ASN A 130 -13.72 3.72 7.33
C ASN A 130 -13.16 3.61 5.90
N LEU A 131 -13.81 2.82 5.05
CA LEU A 131 -13.34 2.55 3.68
C LEU A 131 -13.22 3.81 2.80
N ASP A 132 -14.00 4.86 3.05
CA ASP A 132 -13.91 6.09 2.26
C ASP A 132 -12.68 6.91 2.62
N ALA A 133 -12.35 7.01 3.91
CA ALA A 133 -11.09 7.59 4.38
C ALA A 133 -9.88 6.85 3.78
N TRP A 134 -9.89 5.51 3.85
CA TRP A 134 -8.84 4.68 3.26
C TRP A 134 -8.70 4.89 1.75
N LYS A 135 -9.81 4.98 1.00
CA LYS A 135 -9.77 5.25 -0.45
C LYS A 135 -9.13 6.60 -0.75
N GLY A 136 -9.52 7.66 -0.03
CA GLY A 136 -8.99 9.01 -0.21
C GLY A 136 -7.49 9.07 0.08
N CYS A 137 -7.08 8.57 1.23
CA CYS A 137 -5.70 8.62 1.69
C CYS A 137 -4.75 7.72 0.91
N LEU A 138 -5.12 6.46 0.60
CA LEU A 138 -4.29 5.60 -0.25
C LEU A 138 -4.14 6.15 -1.65
N ALA A 139 -5.19 6.76 -2.21
CA ALA A 139 -5.10 7.38 -3.52
C ALA A 139 -4.19 8.61 -3.52
N ALA A 140 -4.24 9.44 -2.47
CA ALA A 140 -3.33 10.57 -2.30
C ALA A 140 -1.86 10.13 -2.20
N LEU A 141 -1.56 9.13 -1.35
CA LEU A 141 -0.22 8.55 -1.21
C LEU A 141 0.27 7.93 -2.53
N GLY A 142 -0.56 7.08 -3.15
CA GLY A 142 -0.24 6.42 -4.42
C GLY A 142 -0.02 7.41 -5.56
N HIS A 143 -0.80 8.50 -5.62
CA HIS A 143 -0.59 9.58 -6.58
C HIS A 143 0.77 10.26 -6.39
N ARG A 144 1.15 10.57 -5.13
CA ARG A 144 2.45 11.19 -4.84
C ARG A 144 3.63 10.30 -5.18
N ILE A 145 3.57 9.00 -4.87
CA ILE A 145 4.63 8.04 -5.20
C ILE A 145 4.75 7.88 -6.73
N SER A 146 3.61 7.77 -7.42
CA SER A 146 3.58 7.50 -8.86
C SER A 146 3.78 8.71 -9.77
N LEU A 147 3.87 9.93 -9.22
CA LEU A 147 3.92 11.19 -9.99
C LEU A 147 5.04 11.23 -11.04
N GLN A 148 6.19 10.62 -10.72
CA GLN A 148 7.38 10.60 -11.61
C GLN A 148 7.50 9.33 -12.45
N LEU A 149 6.53 8.41 -12.34
CA LEU A 149 6.55 7.16 -13.10
C LEU A 149 6.05 7.40 -14.52
N LYS A 150 6.42 6.47 -15.41
CA LYS A 150 5.82 6.43 -16.74
C LYS A 150 4.31 6.17 -16.60
N LYS A 151 3.54 6.84 -17.45
CA LYS A 151 2.09 6.62 -17.55
C LYS A 151 1.79 5.23 -18.10
#